data_AF-A0A928STG7-F1
#
_entry.id   AF-A0A928STG7-F1
#
_cell.length_a   1.000
_cell.length_b   1.000
_cell.length_c   1.000
_cell.angle_alpha   90.00
_cell.angle_beta   90.00
_cell.angle_gamma   90.00
#
_symmetry.space_group_name_H-M   'P 1'
#
loop_
_entity.id
_entity.type
_entity.pdbx_description
1 polymer ?
#
loop_
_entity_poly.entity_id
_entity_poly.type
_entity_poly.pdbx_seq_one_letter_code
_entity_poly.pdbx_strand_id
1 'polypeptide(L)'
;MLRRAVVLLFLTGCGELIGSDDYRVEKNPDAGSVVSPKDGLVGPDSAPVFQIAGSGLQNARGQHGYGSRADVLYAANGIGPLDPAATLERMSGITGVWETVALDSPLTPRSAGGMLAVLNIGRPLTLWLIGGRGKSLGGPVTSIDEVELGEPSAVVRTRTFEQARWDACYALAGDPPKLYMLGGTFGDGFESAKDVVACTGLDWDEELQCKVVATWADSRGVRCVAIGQKIYLLGGFIGATQSQVDVFDTATYTFAKPVFLPHPVSSNGVLAIGHRIWSFGDYELQGRVMVFNTLTHESRAYDPVPSFVARRHAGVGVAGGKLWVFGGLRGGTSADVVEEVLEAPLQAFLP
;
A
#
# COMPACT_ATOMS: atom_id res chain seq x y z
N MET A 1 -34.68 -22.56 -5.56
CA MET A 1 -33.82 -22.02 -4.49
C MET A 1 -32.38 -22.43 -4.78
N LEU A 2 -31.63 -21.61 -5.52
CA LEU A 2 -30.21 -21.83 -5.78
C LEU A 2 -29.45 -20.74 -5.05
N ARG A 3 -28.77 -21.09 -3.96
CA ARG A 3 -27.77 -20.22 -3.33
C ARG A 3 -26.60 -20.13 -4.30
N ARG A 4 -26.47 -19.00 -5.01
CA ARG A 4 -25.27 -18.69 -5.80
C ARG A 4 -24.14 -18.43 -4.81
N ALA A 5 -23.09 -19.24 -4.88
CA ALA A 5 -21.83 -19.00 -4.19
C ALA A 5 -21.28 -17.64 -4.64
N VAL A 6 -21.14 -16.71 -3.70
CA VAL A 6 -20.48 -15.42 -3.89
C VAL A 6 -19.00 -15.69 -3.66
N VAL A 7 -18.21 -15.65 -4.72
CA VAL A 7 -16.75 -15.61 -4.62
C VAL A 7 -16.39 -14.21 -4.14
N LEU A 8 -15.99 -14.09 -2.87
CA LEU A 8 -15.50 -12.85 -2.28
C LEU A 8 -14.02 -12.71 -2.69
N LEU A 9 -13.74 -11.82 -3.66
CA LEU A 9 -12.37 -11.38 -3.96
C LEU A 9 -12.00 -10.31 -2.93
N PHE A 10 -11.11 -10.64 -2.00
CA PHE A 10 -10.67 -9.71 -0.94
C PHE A 10 -9.54 -8.83 -1.47
N LEU A 11 -9.83 -7.55 -1.68
CA LEU A 11 -8.88 -6.53 -2.12
C LEU A 11 -8.31 -5.82 -0.89
N THR A 12 -7.13 -6.24 -0.45
CA THR A 12 -6.40 -5.59 0.65
C THR A 12 -5.64 -4.36 0.15
N GLY A 13 -5.88 -3.20 0.74
CA GLY A 13 -5.08 -1.99 0.54
C GLY A 13 -3.64 -2.19 1.04
N CYS A 14 -2.67 -1.70 0.26
CA CYS A 14 -1.27 -2.16 0.16
C CYS A 14 -1.13 -3.58 -0.43
N GLY A 15 -1.32 -3.66 -1.75
CA GLY A 15 -1.06 -4.87 -2.55
C GLY A 15 -2.24 -5.82 -2.63
N GLU A 16 -2.81 -5.88 -3.84
CA GLU A 16 -3.73 -6.92 -4.26
C GLU A 16 -3.08 -8.30 -4.08
N LEU A 17 -3.73 -9.19 -3.35
CA LEU A 17 -3.31 -10.58 -3.27
C LEU A 17 -3.77 -11.28 -4.55
N ILE A 18 -2.95 -11.23 -5.60
CA ILE A 18 -3.23 -11.95 -6.84
C ILE A 18 -2.94 -13.43 -6.58
N GLY A 19 -4.00 -14.22 -6.42
CA GLY A 19 -3.93 -15.66 -6.22
C GLY A 19 -3.54 -16.41 -7.50
N SER A 20 -2.94 -17.59 -7.36
CA SER A 20 -2.64 -18.49 -8.48
C SER A 20 -3.88 -19.01 -9.23
N ASP A 21 -5.08 -18.84 -8.67
CA ASP A 21 -6.34 -19.38 -9.21
C ASP A 21 -7.08 -18.43 -10.17
N ASP A 22 -6.64 -17.16 -10.29
CA ASP A 22 -7.14 -16.22 -11.31
C ASP A 22 -6.60 -16.54 -12.72
N TYR A 23 -5.76 -17.57 -12.83
CA TYR A 23 -5.27 -18.12 -14.08
C TYR A 23 -6.15 -19.28 -14.53
N ARG A 24 -7.10 -19.05 -15.44
CA ARG A 24 -7.62 -20.12 -16.29
C ARG A 24 -6.52 -20.54 -17.28
N VAL A 25 -5.60 -21.40 -16.82
CA VAL A 25 -4.84 -22.27 -17.71
C VAL A 25 -5.74 -23.46 -18.02
N GLU A 26 -6.10 -23.65 -19.28
CA GLU A 26 -6.78 -24.87 -19.73
C GLU A 26 -5.93 -26.08 -19.31
N LYS A 27 -6.48 -26.91 -18.40
CA LYS A 27 -5.78 -28.12 -17.93
C LYS A 27 -5.56 -29.07 -19.10
N ASN A 28 -4.29 -29.32 -19.42
CA ASN A 28 -3.87 -30.47 -20.22
C ASN A 28 -3.97 -31.74 -19.35
N PRO A 29 -4.77 -32.76 -19.71
CA PRO A 29 -5.13 -33.86 -18.80
C PRO A 29 -4.05 -34.94 -18.58
N ASP A 30 -2.83 -34.81 -19.13
CA ASP A 30 -1.79 -35.86 -19.06
C ASP A 30 -0.50 -35.44 -18.35
N ALA A 31 -0.55 -35.07 -17.06
CA ALA A 31 0.66 -34.96 -16.24
C ALA A 31 0.46 -35.53 -14.83
N GLY A 32 1.16 -36.64 -14.56
CA GLY A 32 1.18 -37.33 -13.27
C GLY A 32 2.09 -36.70 -12.22
N SER A 33 1.87 -37.14 -10.98
CA SER A 33 2.64 -36.94 -9.73
C SER A 33 2.95 -35.51 -9.28
N VAL A 34 2.41 -35.18 -8.10
CA VAL A 34 2.65 -33.96 -7.31
C VAL A 34 4.15 -33.79 -7.04
N VAL A 35 4.76 -32.82 -7.72
CA VAL A 35 6.04 -32.24 -7.33
C VAL A 35 5.71 -31.03 -6.45
N SER A 36 6.14 -31.04 -5.19
CA SER A 36 6.06 -29.89 -4.29
C SER A 36 6.69 -28.66 -4.98
N PRO A 37 6.06 -27.47 -4.97
CA PRO A 37 6.64 -26.32 -5.64
C PRO A 37 7.98 -25.99 -4.96
N LYS A 38 9.06 -26.00 -5.74
CA LYS A 38 10.32 -25.35 -5.34
C LYS A 38 10.12 -23.83 -5.47
N ASP A 39 9.37 -23.24 -4.54
CA ASP A 39 9.08 -21.80 -4.48
C ASP A 39 10.25 -20.99 -3.89
N GLY A 40 11.48 -21.22 -4.35
CA GLY A 40 12.56 -20.27 -4.13
C GLY A 40 12.26 -18.92 -4.79
N LEU A 41 13.17 -17.95 -4.70
CA LEU A 41 13.18 -16.82 -5.64
C LEU A 41 13.51 -17.29 -7.07
N VAL A 42 12.68 -18.16 -7.66
CA VAL A 42 12.81 -18.68 -9.04
C VAL A 42 12.25 -17.68 -10.08
N GLY A 43 11.89 -16.47 -9.64
CA GLY A 43 11.58 -15.34 -10.54
C GLY A 43 12.83 -14.82 -11.26
N PRO A 44 12.68 -13.90 -12.23
CA PRO A 44 13.76 -13.58 -13.16
C PRO A 44 15.06 -13.22 -12.43
N ASP A 45 16.15 -13.88 -12.84
CA ASP A 45 17.49 -13.58 -12.35
C ASP A 45 17.91 -12.12 -12.60
N SER A 46 17.22 -11.46 -13.54
CA SER A 46 17.38 -10.07 -13.91
C SER A 46 16.40 -9.15 -13.17
N ALA A 47 16.85 -7.92 -12.93
CA ALA A 47 15.99 -6.84 -12.44
C ALA A 47 14.77 -6.63 -13.37
N PRO A 48 13.60 -6.25 -12.81
CA PRO A 48 12.47 -5.83 -13.63
C PRO A 48 12.82 -4.57 -14.45
N VAL A 49 12.28 -4.49 -15.66
CA VAL A 49 12.48 -3.34 -16.55
C VAL A 49 11.22 -2.49 -16.54
N PHE A 50 11.39 -1.18 -16.34
CA PHE A 50 10.31 -0.20 -16.29
C PHE A 50 10.33 0.68 -17.54
N GLN A 51 9.15 1.18 -17.91
CA GLN A 51 8.97 2.20 -18.93
C GLN A 51 8.29 3.42 -18.30
N ILE A 52 8.60 4.61 -18.81
CA ILE A 52 7.85 5.81 -18.45
C ILE A 52 6.50 5.75 -19.17
N ALA A 53 5.41 5.83 -18.41
CA ALA A 53 4.06 5.84 -18.95
C ALA A 53 3.78 7.13 -19.73
N GLY A 54 2.84 7.06 -20.67
CA GLY A 54 2.48 8.19 -21.54
C GLY A 54 1.77 9.36 -20.82
N SER A 55 1.29 9.15 -19.60
CA SER A 55 0.66 10.18 -18.77
C SER A 55 1.07 10.05 -17.31
N GLY A 56 1.29 11.21 -16.67
CA GLY A 56 1.52 11.34 -15.23
C GLY A 56 0.25 11.72 -14.48
N LEU A 57 0.39 11.90 -13.16
CA LEU A 57 -0.67 12.49 -12.34
C LEU A 57 -0.95 13.93 -12.81
N GLN A 58 -2.20 14.37 -12.71
CA GLN A 58 -2.62 15.75 -12.96
C GLN A 58 -1.92 16.71 -11.98
N ASN A 59 -1.68 16.24 -10.75
CA ASN A 59 -0.86 16.93 -9.77
C ASN A 59 0.25 15.99 -9.31
N ALA A 60 1.47 16.27 -9.74
CA ALA A 60 2.67 15.60 -9.25
C ALA A 60 2.75 15.72 -7.73
N ARG A 61 2.89 14.57 -7.05
CA ARG A 61 2.73 14.48 -5.61
C ARG A 61 3.62 13.43 -4.97
N GLY A 62 4.14 13.73 -3.79
CA GLY A 62 4.85 12.79 -2.92
C GLY A 62 4.18 12.69 -1.56
N GLN A 63 4.51 11.64 -0.80
CA GLN A 63 3.87 11.37 0.50
C GLN A 63 2.34 11.37 0.41
N HIS A 64 1.83 10.95 -0.75
CA HIS A 64 0.41 10.90 -1.04
C HIS A 64 -0.17 9.57 -0.56
N GLY A 65 -1.49 9.53 -0.48
CA GLY A 65 -2.23 8.31 -0.22
C GLY A 65 -2.54 7.60 -1.52
N TYR A 66 -2.53 6.26 -1.51
CA TYR A 66 -2.75 5.52 -2.75
C TYR A 66 -3.45 4.18 -2.54
N GLY A 67 -3.98 3.64 -3.63
CA GLY A 67 -4.46 2.27 -3.67
C GLY A 67 -5.01 1.86 -5.02
N SER A 68 -5.50 0.64 -5.11
CA SER A 68 -5.95 0.02 -6.36
C SER A 68 -7.29 -0.68 -6.19
N ARG A 69 -8.09 -0.73 -7.26
CA ARG A 69 -9.26 -1.57 -7.40
C ARG A 69 -9.36 -2.05 -8.83
N ALA A 70 -9.23 -3.37 -9.04
CA ALA A 70 -9.38 -4.00 -10.34
C ALA A 70 -8.51 -3.31 -11.42
N ASP A 71 -9.12 -2.52 -12.29
CA ASP A 71 -8.49 -1.78 -13.37
C ASP A 71 -8.29 -0.30 -13.04
N VAL A 72 -8.32 0.13 -11.78
CA VAL A 72 -8.18 1.55 -11.40
C VAL A 72 -7.15 1.73 -10.28
N LEU A 73 -6.27 2.72 -10.44
CA LEU A 73 -5.43 3.24 -9.34
C LEU A 73 -5.98 4.56 -8.82
N TYR A 74 -5.75 4.84 -7.55
CA TYR A 74 -6.14 6.08 -6.89
C TYR A 74 -4.91 6.72 -6.25
N ALA A 75 -4.85 8.05 -6.33
CA ALA A 75 -3.88 8.87 -5.63
C ALA A 75 -4.60 10.05 -4.99
N ALA A 76 -4.44 10.26 -3.69
CA ALA A 76 -5.12 11.32 -2.96
C ALA A 76 -4.16 12.09 -2.08
N ASN A 77 -4.44 13.38 -1.88
CA ASN A 77 -3.67 14.25 -1.00
C ASN A 77 -2.16 14.26 -1.32
N GLY A 78 -1.30 14.62 -0.37
CA GLY A 78 0.15 14.64 -0.51
C GLY A 78 0.72 16.04 -0.63
N ILE A 79 2.02 16.13 -0.89
CA ILE A 79 2.72 17.39 -1.16
C ILE A 79 3.12 17.48 -2.63
N GLY A 80 3.10 18.68 -3.17
CA GLY A 80 3.50 18.96 -4.55
C GLY A 80 3.41 20.46 -4.85
N PRO A 81 3.96 20.89 -5.99
CA PRO A 81 4.07 22.31 -6.34
C PRO A 81 2.72 22.97 -6.58
N LEU A 82 1.72 22.19 -7.00
CA LEU A 82 0.33 22.64 -7.21
C LEU A 82 -0.57 22.41 -5.98
N ASP A 83 0.03 22.10 -4.82
CA ASP A 83 -0.69 21.82 -3.58
C ASP A 83 -1.80 20.75 -3.75
N PRO A 84 -1.42 19.50 -4.09
CA PRO A 84 -2.37 18.39 -4.33
C PRO A 84 -3.18 17.99 -3.08
N ALA A 85 -2.98 18.66 -1.95
CA ALA A 85 -3.76 18.41 -0.75
C ALA A 85 -5.25 18.59 -1.04
N ALA A 86 -6.09 17.81 -0.36
CA ALA A 86 -7.53 17.75 -0.53
C ALA A 86 -8.06 17.19 -1.87
N THR A 87 -7.19 16.71 -2.78
CA THR A 87 -7.60 16.17 -4.09
C THR A 87 -7.59 14.64 -4.13
N LEU A 88 -8.41 14.07 -5.02
CA LEU A 88 -8.39 12.66 -5.42
C LEU A 88 -8.21 12.58 -6.93
N GLU A 89 -7.27 11.77 -7.39
CA GLU A 89 -7.09 11.39 -8.78
C GLU A 89 -7.27 9.88 -8.94
N ARG A 90 -7.74 9.46 -10.11
CA ARG A 90 -7.82 8.06 -10.49
C ARG A 90 -7.20 7.83 -11.86
N MET A 91 -6.67 6.63 -12.09
CA MET A 91 -6.15 6.21 -13.39
C MET A 91 -6.79 4.91 -13.84
N SER A 92 -7.25 4.88 -15.10
CA SER A 92 -7.71 3.64 -15.73
C SER A 92 -6.52 2.82 -16.18
N GLY A 93 -6.37 1.62 -15.64
CA GLY A 93 -5.36 0.64 -16.04
C GLY A 93 -5.47 0.18 -17.48
N ILE A 94 -6.60 0.43 -18.17
CA ILE A 94 -6.75 0.18 -19.60
C ILE A 94 -6.01 1.24 -20.42
N THR A 95 -6.20 2.52 -20.08
CA THR A 95 -5.67 3.64 -20.88
C THR A 95 -4.38 4.24 -20.33
N GLY A 96 -4.08 4.03 -19.05
CA GLY A 96 -3.00 4.68 -18.32
C GLY A 96 -3.27 6.15 -17.97
N VAL A 97 -4.45 6.69 -18.33
CA VAL A 97 -4.77 8.11 -18.20
C VAL A 97 -5.25 8.44 -16.79
N TRP A 98 -4.64 9.45 -16.18
CA TRP A 98 -5.03 10.01 -14.89
C TRP A 98 -6.05 11.14 -15.07
N GLU A 99 -7.06 11.15 -14.20
CA GLU A 99 -8.05 12.23 -14.11
C GLU A 99 -8.36 12.59 -12.65
N THR A 100 -8.72 13.86 -12.42
CA THR A 100 -9.20 14.31 -11.12
C THR A 100 -10.63 13.84 -10.89
N VAL A 101 -10.89 13.23 -9.74
CA VAL A 101 -12.23 12.83 -9.33
C VAL A 101 -12.97 14.04 -8.77
N ALA A 102 -14.15 14.33 -9.30
CA ALA A 102 -15.03 15.35 -8.75
C ALA A 102 -15.54 14.91 -7.36
N LEU A 103 -15.40 15.77 -6.36
CA LEU A 103 -15.84 15.53 -4.99
C LEU A 103 -16.95 16.54 -4.64
N ASP A 104 -17.96 16.10 -3.91
CA ASP A 104 -19.00 17.00 -3.37
C ASP A 104 -18.47 17.96 -2.29
N SER A 105 -17.38 17.56 -1.63
CA SER A 105 -16.64 18.33 -0.64
C SER A 105 -15.15 17.97 -0.67
N PRO A 106 -14.25 18.91 -0.36
CA PRO A 106 -12.82 18.65 -0.40
C PRO A 106 -12.41 17.62 0.66
N LEU A 107 -11.41 16.79 0.36
CA LEU A 107 -10.83 15.91 1.39
C LEU A 107 -10.14 16.75 2.45
N THR A 108 -10.03 16.23 3.68
CA THR A 108 -9.19 16.83 4.70
C THR A 108 -7.74 16.84 4.18
N PRO A 109 -7.03 18.00 4.14
CA PRO A 109 -5.63 18.07 3.72
C PRO A 109 -4.69 17.22 4.57
N ARG A 110 -3.91 16.33 3.96
CA ARG A 110 -2.96 15.45 4.65
C ARG A 110 -1.71 15.13 3.80
N SER A 111 -0.61 14.82 4.48
CA SER A 111 0.68 14.42 3.91
C SER A 111 1.48 13.56 4.92
N ALA A 112 2.78 13.37 4.70
CA ALA A 112 3.65 12.43 5.40
C ALA A 112 3.21 10.97 5.19
N GLY A 113 4.12 10.14 4.67
CA GLY A 113 3.83 8.77 4.24
C GLY A 113 3.09 7.94 5.31
N GLY A 114 2.41 6.87 4.90
CA GLY A 114 1.40 6.19 5.74
C GLY A 114 -0.02 6.73 5.52
N MET A 115 -0.18 7.63 4.55
CA MET A 115 -1.48 8.11 4.14
C MET A 115 -2.21 7.06 3.30
N LEU A 116 -3.48 6.85 3.62
CA LEU A 116 -4.48 6.09 2.87
C LEU A 116 -4.11 4.60 2.69
N ALA A 117 -4.73 3.76 3.50
CA ALA A 117 -5.17 2.48 2.95
C ALA A 117 -6.44 2.79 2.15
N VAL A 118 -6.40 2.73 0.82
CA VAL A 118 -7.65 2.51 0.09
C VAL A 118 -8.15 1.15 0.53
N LEU A 119 -9.03 1.17 1.52
CA LEU A 119 -9.71 0.00 2.01
C LEU A 119 -10.99 -0.08 1.17
N ASN A 120 -11.01 -0.94 0.14
CA ASN A 120 -12.21 -1.22 -0.62
C ASN A 120 -13.17 -1.99 0.29
N ILE A 121 -14.01 -1.27 1.03
CA ILE A 121 -14.96 -1.86 1.96
C ILE A 121 -16.37 -1.47 1.52
N GLY A 122 -17.27 -2.46 1.62
CA GLY A 122 -18.70 -2.23 1.54
C GLY A 122 -19.27 -2.17 0.12
N ARG A 123 -20.58 -1.99 0.07
CA ARG A 123 -21.34 -1.62 -1.14
C ARG A 123 -22.24 -0.44 -0.78
N PRO A 124 -22.14 0.70 -1.48
CA PRO A 124 -21.20 1.01 -2.58
C PRO A 124 -19.73 1.07 -2.11
N LEU A 125 -18.80 1.09 -3.07
CA LEU A 125 -17.36 1.16 -2.80
C LEU A 125 -17.02 2.44 -2.04
N THR A 126 -16.30 2.30 -0.93
CA THR A 126 -15.73 3.43 -0.18
C THR A 126 -14.19 3.39 -0.20
N LEU A 127 -13.53 4.54 -0.34
CA LEU A 127 -12.10 4.73 -0.07
C LEU A 127 -11.91 5.37 1.31
N TRP A 128 -10.90 4.98 2.09
CA TRP A 128 -10.72 5.45 3.48
C TRP A 128 -9.39 6.17 3.67
N LEU A 129 -9.37 7.50 3.63
CA LEU A 129 -8.16 8.26 3.92
C LEU A 129 -7.94 8.38 5.42
N ILE A 130 -6.93 7.68 5.93
CA ILE A 130 -6.60 7.61 7.35
C ILE A 130 -5.22 8.21 7.61
N GLY A 131 -5.10 8.93 8.73
CA GLY A 131 -3.82 9.41 9.23
C GLY A 131 -3.18 10.50 8.38
N GLY A 132 -1.84 10.55 8.45
CA GLY A 132 -1.04 11.63 7.87
C GLY A 132 -0.94 12.85 8.77
N ARG A 133 -0.19 13.86 8.32
CA ARG A 133 0.00 15.17 8.97
C ARG A 133 -0.71 16.27 8.19
N GLY A 134 -1.26 17.24 8.91
CA GLY A 134 -1.84 18.45 8.34
C GLY A 134 -0.79 19.41 7.76
N LYS A 135 -1.25 20.52 7.16
CA LYS A 135 -0.38 21.55 6.55
C LYS A 135 0.38 22.39 7.57
N SER A 136 -0.20 22.66 8.74
CA SER A 136 0.55 23.13 9.89
C SER A 136 1.29 21.93 10.47
N LEU A 137 2.56 22.08 10.86
CA LEU A 137 3.41 21.06 11.48
C LEU A 137 2.86 20.45 12.80
N GLY A 138 1.57 20.58 13.07
CA GLY A 138 0.85 19.87 14.11
C GLY A 138 0.78 18.38 13.82
N GLY A 139 0.42 17.62 14.86
CA GLY A 139 0.40 16.16 14.90
C GLY A 139 -0.53 15.49 13.88
N PRO A 140 -0.95 14.23 14.13
CA PRO A 140 -1.71 13.47 13.16
C PRO A 140 -3.06 14.13 12.82
N VAL A 141 -3.50 13.96 11.58
CA VAL A 141 -4.87 14.28 11.17
C VAL A 141 -5.80 13.26 11.82
N THR A 142 -6.51 13.69 12.87
CA THR A 142 -7.43 12.88 13.68
C THR A 142 -8.80 12.69 13.02
N SER A 143 -8.85 12.71 11.69
CA SER A 143 -10.06 12.44 10.92
C SER A 143 -9.80 11.39 9.84
N ILE A 144 -10.83 10.61 9.55
CA ILE A 144 -10.91 9.74 8.39
C ILE A 144 -11.80 10.43 7.36
N ASP A 145 -11.35 10.55 6.11
CA ASP A 145 -12.26 10.85 5.00
C ASP A 145 -12.66 9.54 4.32
N GLU A 146 -13.93 9.23 4.40
CA GLU A 146 -14.55 8.13 3.68
C GLU A 146 -15.11 8.68 2.37
N VAL A 147 -14.73 8.08 1.24
CA VAL A 147 -15.08 8.55 -0.10
C VAL A 147 -15.87 7.48 -0.81
N GLU A 148 -17.18 7.65 -0.89
CA GLU A 148 -18.06 6.80 -1.70
C GLU A 148 -17.97 7.24 -3.17
N LEU A 149 -17.50 6.35 -4.04
CA LEU A 149 -17.41 6.68 -5.47
C LEU A 149 -18.80 6.60 -6.11
N GLY A 150 -19.25 7.72 -6.67
CA GLY A 150 -20.53 7.85 -7.36
C GLY A 150 -20.42 8.72 -8.62
N GLU A 151 -21.53 8.85 -9.34
CA GLU A 151 -21.68 9.69 -10.52
C GLU A 151 -22.77 10.75 -10.24
N PRO A 152 -22.58 12.04 -10.59
CA PRO A 152 -21.44 12.60 -11.34
C PRO A 152 -20.21 12.94 -10.47
N SER A 153 -20.28 12.75 -9.15
CA SER A 153 -19.21 13.05 -8.21
C SER A 153 -19.17 12.03 -7.08
N ALA A 154 -18.01 11.86 -6.47
CA ALA A 154 -17.88 11.08 -5.24
C ALA A 154 -18.37 11.88 -4.03
N VAL A 155 -18.95 11.16 -3.06
CA VAL A 155 -19.45 11.71 -1.80
C VAL A 155 -18.38 11.52 -0.73
N VAL A 156 -18.00 12.60 -0.06
CA VAL A 156 -17.02 12.56 1.02
C VAL A 156 -17.72 12.73 2.35
N ARG A 157 -17.39 11.85 3.30
CA ARG A 157 -17.80 11.96 4.70
C ARG A 157 -16.59 11.91 5.60
N THR A 158 -16.48 12.89 6.48
CA THR A 158 -15.40 12.96 7.46
C THR A 158 -15.88 12.50 8.83
N ARG A 159 -15.12 11.60 9.47
CA ARG A 159 -15.37 11.13 10.84
C ARG A 159 -14.14 11.35 11.71
N THR A 160 -14.34 11.56 13.01
CA THR A 160 -13.22 11.64 13.97
C THR A 160 -12.57 10.26 14.16
N PHE A 161 -11.25 10.23 14.19
CA PHE A 161 -10.43 9.07 14.50
C PHE A 161 -9.23 9.48 15.33
N GLU A 162 -9.40 9.49 16.65
CA GLU A 162 -8.40 10.03 17.58
C GLU A 162 -7.12 9.21 17.64
N GLN A 163 -7.18 7.92 17.29
CA GLN A 163 -6.03 7.04 17.25
C GLN A 163 -5.19 7.21 15.97
N ALA A 164 -5.58 8.10 15.06
CA ALA A 164 -4.86 8.34 13.81
C ALA A 164 -3.37 8.64 14.03
N ARG A 165 -2.55 8.15 13.10
CA ARG A 165 -1.09 8.27 13.14
C ARG A 165 -0.56 8.75 11.80
N TRP A 166 0.59 9.39 11.85
CA TRP A 166 1.39 9.66 10.65
C TRP A 166 2.53 8.66 10.56
N ASP A 167 2.89 8.24 9.34
CA ASP A 167 3.87 7.17 9.08
C ASP A 167 3.54 5.79 9.65
N ALA A 168 2.26 5.54 9.94
CA ALA A 168 1.76 4.23 10.28
C ALA A 168 1.53 3.35 9.04
N CYS A 169 1.60 2.05 9.28
CA CYS A 169 1.06 1.02 8.41
C CYS A 169 -0.45 0.89 8.68
N TYR A 170 -1.23 0.85 7.60
CA TYR A 170 -2.65 0.50 7.62
C TYR A 170 -2.89 -0.68 6.68
N ALA A 171 -3.54 -1.75 7.14
CA ALA A 171 -3.77 -2.95 6.33
C ALA A 171 -5.13 -3.60 6.65
N LEU A 172 -5.80 -4.16 5.63
CA LEU A 172 -6.93 -5.08 5.85
C LEU A 172 -6.41 -6.50 5.97
N ALA A 173 -6.86 -7.23 6.99
CA ALA A 173 -6.54 -8.64 7.13
C ALA A 173 -7.64 -9.39 7.88
N GLY A 174 -7.67 -10.72 7.69
CA GLY A 174 -8.65 -11.63 8.29
C GLY A 174 -9.96 -11.76 7.50
N ASP A 175 -10.81 -12.69 7.95
CA ASP A 175 -12.15 -12.93 7.42
C ASP A 175 -13.14 -13.09 8.60
N PRO A 176 -14.05 -12.12 8.85
CA PRO A 176 -14.24 -10.87 8.09
C PRO A 176 -13.05 -9.90 8.25
N PRO A 177 -12.81 -9.00 7.27
CA PRO A 177 -11.66 -8.11 7.29
C PRO A 177 -11.76 -7.08 8.40
N LYS A 178 -10.64 -6.85 9.08
CA LYS A 178 -10.46 -5.73 10.02
C LYS A 178 -9.38 -4.81 9.50
N LEU A 179 -9.51 -3.53 9.80
CA LEU A 179 -8.45 -2.55 9.57
C LEU A 179 -7.46 -2.64 10.73
N TYR A 180 -6.21 -2.92 10.43
CA TYR A 180 -5.11 -2.89 11.38
C TYR A 180 -4.27 -1.64 11.17
N MET A 181 -3.89 -1.01 12.27
CA MET A 181 -2.96 0.11 12.32
C MET A 181 -1.76 -0.27 13.19
N LEU A 182 -0.57 -0.20 12.61
CA LEU A 182 0.68 -0.57 13.24
C LEU A 182 1.73 0.51 13.01
N GLY A 183 2.59 0.74 13.99
CA GLY A 183 3.67 1.72 13.83
C GLY A 183 3.17 3.15 13.78
N GLY A 184 4.03 4.01 13.22
CA GLY A 184 3.78 5.43 13.06
C GLY A 184 3.77 6.19 14.38
N THR A 185 3.64 7.50 14.29
CA THR A 185 3.81 8.40 15.42
C THR A 185 2.48 9.00 15.85
N PHE A 186 2.31 9.08 17.17
CA PHE A 186 1.17 9.73 17.83
C PHE A 186 1.57 11.14 18.29
N GLY A 187 0.66 12.11 18.17
CA GLY A 187 0.91 13.49 18.59
C GLY A 187 1.95 14.24 17.74
N ASP A 188 2.51 15.29 18.31
CA ASP A 188 3.51 16.19 17.72
C ASP A 188 4.97 15.71 17.90
N GLY A 189 5.19 14.72 18.77
CA GLY A 189 6.49 14.08 18.99
C GLY A 189 6.98 13.23 17.82
N PHE A 190 8.10 12.53 18.02
CA PHE A 190 8.71 11.59 17.06
C PHE A 190 8.71 10.14 17.56
N GLU A 191 8.07 9.86 18.69
CA GLU A 191 8.00 8.52 19.25
C GLU A 191 6.92 7.69 18.55
N SER A 192 7.31 6.51 18.09
CA SER A 192 6.37 5.60 17.45
C SER A 192 5.43 4.95 18.46
N ALA A 193 4.15 4.94 18.13
CA ALA A 193 3.10 4.35 18.93
C ALA A 193 3.26 2.82 18.95
N LYS A 194 3.38 2.26 20.15
CA LYS A 194 3.61 0.82 20.32
C LYS A 194 2.34 -0.01 20.20
N ASP A 195 1.17 0.61 20.30
CA ASP A 195 -0.09 -0.13 20.21
C ASP A 195 -0.36 -0.60 18.78
N VAL A 196 -0.74 -1.86 18.64
CA VAL A 196 -1.39 -2.37 17.43
C VAL A 196 -2.88 -2.23 17.62
N VAL A 197 -3.54 -1.49 16.74
CA VAL A 197 -4.97 -1.23 16.80
C VAL A 197 -5.68 -2.01 15.70
N ALA A 198 -6.77 -2.69 16.04
CA ALA A 198 -7.67 -3.33 15.08
C ALA A 198 -9.04 -2.67 15.13
N CYS A 199 -9.61 -2.37 13.97
CA CYS A 199 -10.90 -1.71 13.81
C CYS A 199 -11.88 -2.56 12.99
N THR A 200 -13.13 -2.58 13.45
CA THR A 200 -14.33 -3.13 12.76
C THR A 200 -15.34 -2.01 12.55
N GLY A 201 -16.50 -2.27 11.94
CA GLY A 201 -17.45 -1.20 11.62
C GLY A 201 -16.98 -0.40 10.40
N LEU A 202 -16.49 -1.15 9.41
CA LEU A 202 -15.79 -0.60 8.25
C LEU A 202 -16.75 -0.23 7.11
N ASP A 203 -18.03 -0.53 7.26
CA ASP A 203 -19.08 -0.14 6.32
C ASP A 203 -19.56 1.29 6.59
N TRP A 204 -20.06 1.94 5.53
CA TRP A 204 -20.49 3.33 5.58
C TRP A 204 -21.59 3.57 6.63
N ASP A 205 -22.47 2.62 6.89
CA ASP A 205 -23.56 2.82 7.85
C ASP A 205 -23.23 2.32 9.26
N GLU A 206 -22.03 1.77 9.47
CA GLU A 206 -21.59 1.24 10.75
C GLU A 206 -20.72 2.25 11.51
N GLU A 207 -20.75 2.14 12.84
CA GLU A 207 -19.87 2.88 13.73
C GLU A 207 -18.50 2.21 13.79
N LEU A 208 -17.43 2.96 13.51
CA LEU A 208 -16.06 2.47 13.59
C LEU A 208 -15.69 2.10 15.04
N GLN A 209 -15.37 0.83 15.27
CA GLN A 209 -15.00 0.30 16.59
C GLN A 209 -13.55 -0.17 16.60
N CYS A 210 -12.69 0.51 17.36
CA CYS A 210 -11.25 0.23 17.39
C CYS A 210 -10.78 -0.23 18.77
N LYS A 211 -9.88 -1.22 18.80
CA LYS A 211 -9.30 -1.77 20.03
C LYS A 211 -7.79 -1.98 19.89
N VAL A 212 -7.05 -1.72 20.96
CA VAL A 212 -5.66 -2.17 21.07
C VAL A 212 -5.67 -3.69 21.22
N VAL A 213 -4.99 -4.40 20.32
CA VAL A 213 -4.96 -5.87 20.28
C VAL A 213 -3.58 -6.46 20.60
N ALA A 214 -2.52 -5.67 20.48
CA ALA A 214 -1.17 -6.08 20.82
C ALA A 214 -0.27 -4.87 21.09
N THR A 215 0.94 -5.13 21.58
CA THR A 215 2.02 -4.14 21.71
C THR A 215 3.21 -4.57 20.85
N TRP A 216 3.75 -3.63 20.09
CA TRP A 216 4.95 -3.78 19.27
C TRP A 216 6.08 -2.95 19.87
N ALA A 217 7.02 -3.60 20.56
CA ALA A 217 8.09 -2.92 21.28
C ALA A 217 9.02 -2.11 20.35
N ASP A 218 9.33 -2.66 19.18
CA ASP A 218 10.22 -2.09 18.15
C ASP A 218 9.45 -1.25 17.12
N SER A 219 8.34 -0.64 17.56
CA SER A 219 7.46 0.16 16.72
C SER A 219 8.19 1.31 16.05
N ARG A 220 7.84 1.55 14.78
CA ARG A 220 8.53 2.50 13.90
C ARG A 220 7.63 2.97 12.76
N GLY A 221 8.08 4.02 12.06
CA GLY A 221 7.48 4.44 10.79
C GLY A 221 7.76 3.39 9.72
N VAL A 222 6.74 2.81 9.09
CA VAL A 222 6.91 1.60 8.26
C VAL A 222 5.85 1.47 7.16
N ARG A 223 6.13 0.62 6.18
CA ARG A 223 5.17 0.18 5.16
C ARG A 223 4.90 -1.31 5.32
N CYS A 224 3.69 -1.71 4.98
CA CYS A 224 3.26 -3.08 5.18
C CYS A 224 2.35 -3.55 4.07
N VAL A 225 2.18 -4.87 3.99
CA VAL A 225 1.21 -5.54 3.13
C VAL A 225 0.56 -6.66 3.94
N ALA A 226 -0.72 -6.94 3.68
CA ALA A 226 -1.41 -8.09 4.25
C ALA A 226 -1.39 -9.27 3.28
N ILE A 227 -1.05 -10.45 3.78
CA ILE A 227 -1.13 -11.71 3.04
C ILE A 227 -1.89 -12.71 3.93
N GLY A 228 -3.17 -12.93 3.62
CA GLY A 228 -4.07 -13.75 4.42
C GLY A 228 -4.29 -13.18 5.84
N GLN A 229 -3.95 -13.95 6.86
CA GLN A 229 -4.02 -13.54 8.28
C GLN A 229 -2.71 -12.96 8.81
N LYS A 230 -1.80 -12.54 7.93
CA LYS A 230 -0.49 -11.99 8.31
C LYS A 230 -0.29 -10.62 7.72
N ILE A 231 0.25 -9.72 8.52
CA ILE A 231 0.69 -8.38 8.10
C ILE A 231 2.20 -8.37 8.17
N TYR A 232 2.83 -8.12 7.02
CA TYR A 232 4.29 -8.05 6.88
C TYR A 232 4.69 -6.58 6.88
N LEU A 233 5.54 -6.18 7.82
CA LEU A 233 6.06 -4.82 7.95
C LEU A 233 7.53 -4.82 7.51
N LEU A 234 7.85 -4.14 6.41
CA LEU A 234 9.16 -4.23 5.77
C LEU A 234 10.01 -3.00 6.10
N GLY A 235 11.12 -3.24 6.81
CA GLY A 235 12.09 -2.21 7.17
C GLY A 235 11.45 -1.16 8.08
N GLY A 236 11.56 0.11 7.70
CA GLY A 236 11.04 1.26 8.45
C GLY A 236 12.14 2.14 9.04
N PHE A 237 11.74 3.13 9.82
CA PHE A 237 12.65 4.14 10.37
C PHE A 237 12.42 4.36 11.87
N ILE A 238 13.48 4.15 12.66
CA ILE A 238 13.57 4.48 14.10
C ILE A 238 14.95 5.03 14.40
N GLY A 239 15.16 6.33 14.14
CA GLY A 239 16.47 6.99 14.21
C GLY A 239 17.45 6.58 13.09
N ALA A 240 17.28 5.39 12.52
CA ALA A 240 17.96 4.89 11.33
C ALA A 240 17.02 3.98 10.52
N THR A 241 17.35 3.78 9.25
CA THR A 241 16.68 2.81 8.36
C THR A 241 16.89 1.39 8.89
N GLN A 242 15.84 0.56 8.84
CA GLN A 242 15.84 -0.79 9.38
C GLN A 242 15.77 -1.85 8.27
N SER A 243 16.43 -2.99 8.48
CA SER A 243 16.32 -4.17 7.60
C SER A 243 15.34 -5.22 8.12
N GLN A 244 14.79 -5.02 9.32
CA GLN A 244 13.89 -5.97 9.96
C GLN A 244 12.55 -6.07 9.22
N VAL A 245 12.11 -7.31 8.99
CA VAL A 245 10.76 -7.66 8.57
C VAL A 245 10.04 -8.24 9.77
N ASP A 246 9.05 -7.50 10.27
CA ASP A 246 8.16 -7.97 11.33
C ASP A 246 6.92 -8.60 10.70
N VAL A 247 6.45 -9.70 11.29
CA VAL A 247 5.27 -10.43 10.80
C VAL A 247 4.26 -10.51 11.94
N PHE A 248 3.17 -9.76 11.82
CA PHE A 248 2.08 -9.76 12.78
C PHE A 248 1.01 -10.76 12.34
N ASP A 249 0.70 -11.73 13.20
CA ASP A 249 -0.38 -12.69 12.99
C ASP A 249 -1.69 -12.13 13.56
N THR A 250 -2.69 -11.96 12.69
CA THR A 250 -3.97 -11.35 13.07
C THR A 250 -4.93 -12.31 13.76
N ALA A 251 -4.65 -13.62 13.73
CA ALA A 251 -5.43 -14.64 14.43
C ALA A 251 -4.99 -14.76 15.90
N THR A 252 -3.69 -14.68 16.17
CA THR A 252 -3.13 -14.81 17.52
C THR A 252 -2.75 -13.49 18.17
N TYR A 253 -2.73 -12.39 17.41
CA TYR A 253 -2.26 -11.07 17.84
C TYR A 253 -0.81 -11.08 18.37
N THR A 254 0.05 -11.83 17.71
CA THR A 254 1.46 -11.96 18.09
C THR A 254 2.39 -11.67 16.91
N PHE A 255 3.56 -11.11 17.21
CA PHE A 255 4.64 -11.03 16.24
C PHE A 255 5.43 -12.33 16.19
N ALA A 256 5.74 -12.80 14.99
CA ALA A 256 6.72 -13.87 14.80
C ALA A 256 8.15 -13.36 15.08
N LYS A 257 9.11 -14.28 15.18
CA LYS A 257 10.52 -13.91 15.21
C LYS A 257 10.85 -13.12 13.93
N PRO A 258 11.51 -11.95 14.03
CA PRO A 258 11.84 -11.16 12.86
C PRO A 258 12.82 -11.88 11.93
N VAL A 259 12.69 -11.57 10.65
CA VAL A 259 13.69 -11.88 9.62
C VAL A 259 14.28 -10.58 9.07
N PHE A 260 15.36 -10.67 8.31
CA PHE A 260 16.12 -9.49 7.91
C PHE A 260 16.36 -9.45 6.41
N LEU A 261 16.14 -8.27 5.84
CA LEU A 261 16.49 -7.92 4.47
C LEU A 261 18.02 -7.74 4.36
N PRO A 262 18.61 -7.93 3.15
CA PRO A 262 20.04 -7.73 2.94
C PRO A 262 20.46 -6.27 3.11
N HIS A 263 19.52 -5.33 2.92
CA HIS A 263 19.73 -3.90 3.11
C HIS A 263 18.55 -3.29 3.88
N PRO A 264 18.79 -2.26 4.70
CA PRO A 264 17.70 -1.53 5.32
C PRO A 264 16.89 -0.77 4.26
N VAL A 265 15.59 -0.61 4.51
CA VAL A 265 14.68 0.13 3.64
C VAL A 265 13.71 0.98 4.46
N SER A 266 13.39 2.17 3.97
CA SER A 266 12.36 3.05 4.54
C SER A 266 11.83 3.99 3.48
N SER A 267 10.66 4.59 3.70
CA SER A 267 10.05 5.50 2.72
C SER A 267 9.89 4.89 1.32
N ASN A 268 9.82 3.57 1.24
CA ASN A 268 9.59 2.78 0.03
C ASN A 268 8.09 2.72 -0.31
N GLY A 269 7.79 2.33 -1.55
CA GLY A 269 6.47 1.77 -1.90
C GLY A 269 6.52 0.25 -1.82
N VAL A 270 5.46 -0.39 -1.30
CA VAL A 270 5.42 -1.86 -1.15
C VAL A 270 4.19 -2.46 -1.80
N LEU A 271 4.33 -3.66 -2.35
CA LEU A 271 3.25 -4.38 -3.02
C LEU A 271 3.44 -5.89 -2.85
N ALA A 272 2.40 -6.59 -2.41
CA ALA A 272 2.36 -8.05 -2.46
C ALA A 272 1.91 -8.53 -3.85
N ILE A 273 2.59 -9.55 -4.38
CA ILE A 273 2.19 -10.30 -5.57
C ILE A 273 2.37 -11.79 -5.22
N GLY A 274 1.25 -12.49 -4.99
CA GLY A 274 1.26 -13.83 -4.41
C GLY A 274 2.02 -13.86 -3.08
N HIS A 275 3.04 -14.71 -2.98
CA HIS A 275 3.90 -14.85 -1.81
C HIS A 275 5.14 -13.94 -1.81
N ARG A 276 5.23 -12.98 -2.74
CA ARG A 276 6.36 -12.07 -2.87
C ARG A 276 5.97 -10.65 -2.53
N ILE A 277 6.75 -10.01 -1.68
CA ILE A 277 6.58 -8.61 -1.33
C ILE A 277 7.68 -7.82 -2.03
N TRP A 278 7.27 -6.95 -2.93
CA TRP A 278 8.15 -6.07 -3.67
C TRP A 278 8.23 -4.71 -3.00
N SER A 279 9.43 -4.15 -2.94
CA SER A 279 9.75 -2.83 -2.43
C SER A 279 10.37 -2.00 -3.55
N PHE A 280 9.87 -0.78 -3.73
CA PHE A 280 10.28 0.14 -4.80
C PHE A 280 10.72 1.47 -4.21
N GLY A 281 11.94 1.87 -4.54
CA GLY A 281 12.58 3.03 -3.93
C GLY A 281 12.95 2.79 -2.47
N ASP A 282 13.62 3.76 -1.89
CA ASP A 282 14.09 3.78 -0.50
C ASP A 282 14.55 5.20 -0.13
N TYR A 283 14.70 5.50 1.15
CA TYR A 283 15.24 6.76 1.64
C TYR A 283 16.73 6.96 1.27
N GLU A 284 17.56 5.91 1.39
CA GLU A 284 19.01 6.00 1.17
C GLU A 284 19.39 5.71 -0.29
N LEU A 285 18.89 4.60 -0.85
CA LEU A 285 19.12 4.23 -2.25
C LEU A 285 17.82 4.25 -3.04
N GLN A 286 17.41 5.44 -3.46
CA GLN A 286 16.12 5.67 -4.13
C GLN A 286 15.91 4.90 -5.45
N GLY A 287 16.96 4.33 -6.04
CA GLY A 287 16.89 3.46 -7.24
C GLY A 287 16.77 1.95 -6.93
N ARG A 288 16.67 1.58 -5.65
CA ARG A 288 16.56 0.20 -5.18
C ARG A 288 15.21 -0.41 -5.52
N VAL A 289 15.23 -1.63 -6.02
CA VAL A 289 14.08 -2.53 -6.05
C VAL A 289 14.45 -3.79 -5.29
N MET A 290 13.57 -4.29 -4.45
CA MET A 290 13.84 -5.50 -3.66
C MET A 290 12.60 -6.39 -3.61
N VAL A 291 12.83 -7.70 -3.51
CA VAL A 291 11.78 -8.70 -3.34
C VAL A 291 12.07 -9.53 -2.10
N PHE A 292 11.04 -9.81 -1.31
CA PHE A 292 11.05 -10.72 -0.16
C PHE A 292 10.02 -11.83 -0.38
N ASN A 293 10.44 -13.10 -0.30
CA ASN A 293 9.56 -14.26 -0.39
C ASN A 293 9.05 -14.65 1.00
N THR A 294 7.74 -14.60 1.20
CA THR A 294 7.08 -14.88 2.48
C THR A 294 7.07 -16.36 2.89
N LEU A 295 7.32 -17.28 1.96
CA LEU A 295 7.38 -18.72 2.23
C LEU A 295 8.80 -19.16 2.60
N THR A 296 9.81 -18.69 1.86
CA THR A 296 11.22 -19.09 2.07
C THR A 296 12.01 -18.13 2.96
N HIS A 297 11.47 -16.92 3.19
CA HIS A 297 12.15 -15.79 3.83
C HIS A 297 13.42 -15.33 3.10
N GLU A 298 13.60 -15.73 1.84
CA GLU A 298 14.68 -15.25 1.00
C GLU A 298 14.36 -13.85 0.46
N SER A 299 15.41 -13.05 0.30
CA SER A 299 15.31 -11.70 -0.24
C SER A 299 16.33 -11.49 -1.36
N ARG A 300 16.01 -10.63 -2.33
CA ARG A 300 16.94 -10.18 -3.38
C ARG A 300 16.77 -8.70 -3.62
N ALA A 301 17.88 -7.98 -3.65
CA ALA A 301 17.93 -6.56 -4.00
C ALA A 301 18.52 -6.38 -5.40
N TYR A 302 18.04 -5.35 -6.09
CA TYR A 302 18.47 -4.91 -7.41
C TYR A 302 18.91 -3.44 -7.29
N ASP A 303 20.22 -3.24 -7.12
CA ASP A 303 20.81 -1.98 -6.66
C ASP A 303 21.86 -1.42 -7.65
N PRO A 304 21.53 -0.35 -8.41
CA PRO A 304 20.19 0.15 -8.73
C PRO A 304 19.58 -0.60 -9.93
N VAL A 305 18.27 -0.46 -10.13
CA VAL A 305 17.61 -0.84 -11.39
C VAL A 305 17.71 0.33 -12.38
N PRO A 306 18.45 0.23 -13.50
CA PRO A 306 18.71 1.38 -14.37
C PRO A 306 17.46 2.04 -14.97
N SER A 307 16.42 1.26 -15.25
CA SER A 307 15.14 1.77 -15.77
C SER A 307 14.22 2.35 -14.69
N PHE A 308 14.53 2.15 -13.41
CA PHE A 308 13.72 2.68 -12.32
C PHE A 308 14.08 4.13 -12.04
N VAL A 309 13.12 5.03 -12.25
CA VAL A 309 13.28 6.44 -11.89
C VAL A 309 13.25 6.58 -10.38
N ALA A 310 14.42 6.90 -9.81
CA ALA A 310 14.67 6.99 -8.38
C ALA A 310 13.67 7.90 -7.65
N ARG A 311 13.10 7.38 -6.55
CA ARG A 311 12.09 8.06 -5.72
C ARG A 311 11.94 7.41 -4.35
N ARG A 312 11.34 8.17 -3.42
CA ARG A 312 10.79 7.70 -2.13
C ARG A 312 9.37 8.20 -1.95
N HIS A 313 8.62 7.62 -1.02
CA HIS A 313 7.21 7.95 -0.73
C HIS A 313 6.30 7.89 -1.97
N ALA A 314 6.56 6.94 -2.87
CA ALA A 314 5.78 6.71 -4.08
C ALA A 314 4.59 5.79 -3.80
N GLY A 315 3.55 5.91 -4.61
CA GLY A 315 2.47 4.95 -4.71
C GLY A 315 2.85 3.78 -5.61
N VAL A 316 2.37 2.59 -5.28
CA VAL A 316 2.58 1.37 -6.07
C VAL A 316 1.27 0.62 -6.15
N GLY A 317 0.92 0.10 -7.34
CA GLY A 317 -0.32 -0.64 -7.53
C GLY A 317 -0.32 -1.47 -8.81
N VAL A 318 -1.29 -2.36 -8.92
CA VAL A 318 -1.57 -3.13 -10.13
C VAL A 318 -2.88 -2.64 -10.73
N ALA A 319 -2.89 -2.42 -12.05
CA ALA A 319 -4.08 -2.12 -12.82
C ALA A 319 -3.86 -2.48 -14.29
N GLY A 320 -4.84 -3.10 -14.94
CA GLY A 320 -4.78 -3.45 -16.36
C GLY A 320 -3.63 -4.42 -16.71
N GLY A 321 -3.27 -5.34 -15.81
CA GLY A 321 -2.18 -6.30 -16.03
C GLY A 321 -0.77 -5.71 -15.98
N LYS A 322 -0.62 -4.48 -15.51
CA LYS A 322 0.67 -3.81 -15.30
C LYS A 322 0.86 -3.44 -13.83
N LEU A 323 2.10 -3.46 -13.39
CA LEU A 323 2.54 -2.81 -12.16
C LEU A 323 2.87 -1.35 -12.46
N TRP A 324 2.46 -0.47 -11.56
CA TRP A 324 2.65 0.96 -11.67
C TRP A 324 3.37 1.51 -10.44
N VAL A 325 4.28 2.45 -10.67
CA VAL A 325 4.92 3.24 -9.60
C VAL A 325 4.73 4.71 -9.93
N PHE A 326 4.11 5.47 -9.04
CA PHE A 326 3.63 6.82 -9.34
C PHE A 326 3.87 7.80 -8.19
N GLY A 327 4.08 9.07 -8.56
CA GLY A 327 4.46 10.13 -7.62
C GLY A 327 5.74 9.82 -6.85
N GLY A 328 5.83 10.35 -5.64
CA GLY A 328 7.01 10.27 -4.78
C GLY A 328 7.91 11.50 -4.88
N LEU A 329 9.03 11.44 -4.17
CA LEU A 329 9.98 12.54 -4.01
C LEU A 329 11.40 12.05 -4.32
N ARG A 330 12.24 12.90 -4.91
CA ARG A 330 13.71 12.71 -4.92
C ARG A 330 14.41 13.36 -3.72
N GLY A 331 13.75 14.33 -3.12
CA GLY A 331 14.21 15.12 -1.99
C GLY A 331 13.17 15.19 -0.88
N GLY A 332 13.19 16.27 -0.11
CA GLY A 332 12.37 16.45 1.10
C GLY A 332 11.23 17.44 0.95
N THR A 333 11.12 18.13 -0.18
CA THR A 333 10.22 19.27 -0.36
C THR A 333 9.16 19.00 -1.42
N SER A 334 8.13 19.84 -1.47
CA SER A 334 7.11 19.81 -2.52
C SER A 334 7.67 20.08 -3.93
N ALA A 335 8.84 20.72 -4.04
CA ALA A 335 9.51 20.94 -5.32
C ALA A 335 10.25 19.69 -5.83
N ASP A 336 10.47 18.69 -4.97
CA ASP A 336 11.22 17.48 -5.30
C ASP A 336 10.33 16.33 -5.79
N VAL A 337 9.08 16.62 -6.17
CA VAL A 337 8.15 15.59 -6.65
C VAL A 337 8.62 14.97 -7.96
N VAL A 338 8.30 13.68 -8.11
CA VAL A 338 8.59 12.92 -9.32
C VAL A 338 7.33 12.87 -10.17
N GLU A 339 7.39 13.44 -11.37
CA GLU A 339 6.25 13.50 -12.30
C GLU A 339 6.10 12.20 -13.09
N GLU A 340 7.22 11.53 -13.39
CA GLU A 340 7.22 10.34 -14.22
C GLU A 340 6.49 9.20 -13.50
N VAL A 341 5.49 8.63 -14.16
CA VAL A 341 4.86 7.38 -13.76
C VAL A 341 5.59 6.23 -14.46
N LEU A 342 5.92 5.19 -13.72
CA LEU A 342 6.54 3.99 -14.27
C LEU A 342 5.51 2.90 -14.43
N GLU A 343 5.61 2.14 -15.52
CA GLU A 343 4.87 0.91 -15.75
C GLU A 343 5.80 -0.26 -16.09
N ALA A 344 5.39 -1.47 -15.72
CA ALA A 344 6.03 -2.70 -16.11
C ALA A 344 4.97 -3.82 -16.24
N PRO A 345 5.12 -4.78 -17.18
CA PRO A 345 4.22 -5.92 -17.26
C PRO A 345 4.19 -6.68 -15.94
N LEU A 346 3.00 -7.00 -15.41
CA LEU A 346 2.87 -7.72 -14.15
C LEU A 346 3.60 -9.07 -14.17
N GLN A 347 3.67 -9.71 -15.34
CA GLN A 347 4.37 -10.98 -15.55
C GLN A 347 5.85 -10.94 -15.14
N ALA A 348 6.50 -9.77 -15.19
CA ALA A 348 7.90 -9.61 -14.79
C ALA A 348 8.13 -9.79 -13.27
N PHE A 349 7.06 -9.81 -12.47
CA PHE A 349 7.12 -9.89 -11.01
C PHE A 349 6.62 -11.23 -10.45
N LEU A 350 6.10 -12.09 -11.33
CA LEU A 350 5.60 -13.42 -11.00
C LEU A 350 6.76 -14.43 -10.89
N PRO A 351 6.52 -15.61 -10.27
CA PRO A 351 7.47 -16.70 -10.22
C PRO A 351 7.98 -17.18 -11.57
#